data_AF-A0A3S1H188-F1
#
_entry.id   AF-A0A3S1H188-F1
#
_cell.length_a   1.000
_cell.length_b   1.000
_cell.length_c   1.000
_cell.angle_alpha   90.00
_cell.angle_beta   90.00
_cell.angle_gamma   90.00
#
_symmetry.space_group_name_H-M   'P 1'
#
loop_
_entity.id
_entity.type
_entity.pdbx_description
1 polymer ?
#
loop_
_entity_poly.entity_id
_entity_poly.type
_entity_poly.pdbx_seq_one_letter_code
_entity_poly.pdbx_strand_id
1 'polypeptide(L)'
;ALAPVVGAVLIMADFGDAARASTPDLLTSALLLGGLYAYVRGREVATAILLFLAFMVRPDNIVFLAVFAVLLVAFRQKAWGALAGFAASFVAYFAISHWAHHPGWWPHLWFSSIEQHYNMDGFEPPFSVTAYLRAFAASLLRAVSLNSWVGVSVLALAGW
;
A
#
# COMPACT_ATOMS: atom_id res chain seq x y z
N ALA A 1 20.50 -23.61 4.32
CA ALA A 1 21.54 -22.57 4.45
C ALA A 1 21.00 -21.13 4.45
N LEU A 2 19.75 -20.85 4.05
CA LEU A 2 19.20 -19.49 3.96
C LEU A 2 18.70 -18.87 5.28
N ALA A 3 18.52 -19.68 6.33
CA ALA A 3 18.02 -19.23 7.63
C ALA A 3 18.74 -17.99 8.23
N PRO A 4 20.08 -17.90 8.25
CA PRO A 4 20.77 -16.70 8.76
C PRO A 4 20.54 -15.46 7.89
N VAL A 5 20.40 -15.62 6.57
CA VAL A 5 20.12 -14.50 5.66
C VAL A 5 18.70 -13.98 5.86
N VAL A 6 17.72 -14.88 6.01
CA VAL A 6 16.34 -14.52 6.34
C VAL A 6 16.28 -13.79 7.69
N GLY A 7 17.02 -14.27 8.69
CA GLY A 7 17.13 -13.59 9.98
C GLY A 7 17.71 -12.17 9.86
N ALA A 8 18.80 -12.00 9.12
CA ALA A 8 19.42 -10.70 8.88
C ALA A 8 18.48 -9.73 8.14
N VAL A 9 17.74 -10.22 7.15
CA VAL A 9 16.72 -9.47 6.42
C VAL A 9 15.60 -9.00 7.35
N LEU A 10 15.09 -9.89 8.21
CA LEU A 10 14.01 -9.55 9.16
C LEU A 10 14.45 -8.53 10.22
N ILE A 11 15.69 -8.65 10.72
CA ILE A 11 16.27 -7.69 11.66
C ILE A 11 16.45 -6.33 10.96
N MET A 12 17.01 -6.31 9.75
CA MET A 12 17.22 -5.06 9.02
C MET A 12 15.90 -4.41 8.60
N ALA A 13 14.85 -5.20 8.35
CA ALA A 13 13.51 -4.72 8.07
C ALA A 13 12.77 -4.18 9.31
N ASP A 14 13.39 -4.23 10.49
CA ASP A 14 12.79 -3.87 11.77
C ASP A 14 11.46 -4.59 12.03
N PHE A 15 11.36 -5.83 11.53
CA PHE A 15 10.10 -6.59 11.56
C PHE A 15 9.62 -6.85 12.99
N GLY A 16 10.55 -7.02 13.93
CA GLY A 16 10.22 -7.28 15.33
C GLY A 16 9.47 -6.13 16.00
N ASP A 17 9.91 -4.89 15.80
CA ASP A 17 9.27 -3.72 16.38
C ASP A 17 7.98 -3.37 15.63
N ALA A 18 7.99 -3.50 14.29
CA ALA A 18 6.79 -3.35 13.48
C ALA A 18 5.68 -4.35 13.86
N ALA A 19 6.03 -5.63 14.07
CA ALA A 19 5.09 -6.67 14.48
C ALA A 19 4.49 -6.40 15.87
N ARG A 20 5.27 -5.86 16.81
CA ARG A 20 4.77 -5.48 18.13
C ARG A 20 3.84 -4.27 18.06
N ALA A 21 4.12 -3.30 17.19
CA ALA A 21 3.31 -2.10 17.05
C ALA A 21 1.87 -2.37 16.57
N SER A 22 1.60 -3.55 16.00
CA SER A 22 0.24 -4.03 15.65
C SER A 22 -0.62 -2.99 14.92
N THR A 23 0.01 -2.21 14.05
CA THR A 23 -0.67 -1.11 13.36
C THR A 23 -1.56 -1.64 12.24
N PRO A 24 -2.65 -0.93 11.89
CA PRO A 24 -3.48 -1.28 10.73
C PRO A 24 -2.67 -1.39 9.43
N ASP A 25 -1.60 -0.62 9.30
CA ASP A 25 -0.70 -0.63 8.13
C ASP A 25 0.01 -1.96 7.92
N LEU A 26 0.44 -2.61 9.01
CA LEU A 26 1.09 -3.90 8.92
C LEU A 26 0.10 -4.98 8.45
N LEU A 27 -1.13 -4.94 8.97
CA LEU A 27 -2.20 -5.84 8.53
C LEU A 27 -2.54 -5.62 7.06
N THR A 28 -2.70 -4.37 6.61
CA THR A 28 -2.93 -4.07 5.20
C THR A 28 -1.78 -4.55 4.32
N SER A 29 -0.53 -4.32 4.74
CA SER A 29 0.66 -4.78 4.01
C SER A 29 0.71 -6.31 3.88
N ALA A 30 0.39 -7.03 4.96
CA ALA A 30 0.33 -8.49 4.96
C ALA A 30 -0.76 -9.01 4.00
N LEU A 31 -1.94 -8.39 3.99
CA LEU A 31 -3.04 -8.74 3.09
C LEU A 31 -2.70 -8.43 1.62
N LEU A 32 -2.07 -7.30 1.34
CA LEU A 32 -1.60 -6.93 -0.01
C LEU A 32 -0.56 -7.94 -0.53
N LEU A 33 0.46 -8.26 0.28
CA LEU A 33 1.48 -9.25 -0.08
C LEU A 33 0.87 -10.64 -0.25
N GLY A 34 -0.07 -11.02 0.62
CA GLY A 34 -0.82 -12.28 0.49
C GLY A 34 -1.65 -12.33 -0.79
N GLY A 35 -2.32 -11.24 -1.15
CA GLY A 35 -3.09 -11.11 -2.39
C GLY A 35 -2.19 -11.20 -3.62
N LEU A 36 -1.05 -10.53 -3.62
CA LEU A 36 -0.07 -10.60 -4.70
C LEU A 36 0.55 -12.00 -4.83
N TYR A 37 0.82 -12.66 -3.70
CA TYR A 37 1.30 -14.05 -3.70
C TYR A 37 0.23 -15.00 -4.25
N ALA A 38 -1.04 -14.84 -3.86
CA ALA A 38 -2.15 -15.61 -4.42
C ALA A 38 -2.28 -15.41 -5.93
N TYR A 39 -2.07 -14.17 -6.41
CA TYR A 39 -2.04 -13.83 -7.82
C TYR A 39 -0.93 -14.57 -8.57
N VAL A 40 0.30 -14.54 -8.05
CA VAL A 40 1.44 -15.28 -8.64
C VAL A 40 1.18 -16.79 -8.68
N ARG A 41 0.39 -17.32 -7.74
CA ARG A 41 -0.01 -18.73 -7.70
C ARG A 41 -1.25 -19.05 -8.56
N GLY A 42 -1.78 -18.08 -9.30
CA GLY A 42 -2.97 -18.24 -10.16
C GLY A 42 -4.28 -18.45 -9.39
N ARG A 43 -4.32 -18.11 -8.09
CA ARG A 43 -5.50 -18.28 -7.24
C ARG A 43 -6.37 -17.03 -7.29
N GLU A 44 -7.18 -16.92 -8.33
CA GLU A 44 -7.99 -15.73 -8.62
C GLU A 44 -8.95 -15.34 -7.47
N VAL A 45 -9.66 -16.31 -6.87
CA VAL A 45 -10.61 -16.05 -5.78
C VAL A 45 -9.91 -15.53 -4.53
N ALA A 46 -8.80 -16.17 -4.14
CA ALA A 46 -8.02 -15.74 -2.99
C ALA A 46 -7.41 -14.35 -3.22
N THR A 47 -6.96 -14.06 -4.45
CA THR A 47 -6.47 -12.73 -4.84
C THR A 47 -7.53 -11.67 -4.65
N ALA A 48 -8.75 -11.89 -5.16
CA ALA A 48 -9.86 -10.95 -5.04
C ALA A 48 -10.19 -10.66 -3.58
N ILE A 49 -10.32 -11.72 -2.76
CA ILE A 49 -10.68 -11.61 -1.34
C ILE A 49 -9.59 -10.87 -0.57
N LEU A 50 -8.32 -11.24 -0.74
CA LEU A 50 -7.22 -10.65 0.01
C LEU A 50 -6.98 -9.18 -0.34
N LEU A 51 -7.08 -8.83 -1.63
CA LEU A 51 -7.00 -7.43 -2.06
C LEU A 51 -8.19 -6.60 -1.55
N PHE A 52 -9.40 -7.16 -1.58
CA PHE A 52 -10.57 -6.48 -1.04
C PHE A 52 -10.48 -6.27 0.48
N LEU A 53 -10.03 -7.28 1.23
CA LEU A 53 -9.80 -7.16 2.67
C LEU A 53 -8.69 -6.14 2.99
N ALA A 54 -7.62 -6.10 2.20
CA ALA A 54 -6.57 -5.09 2.34
C ALA A 54 -7.15 -3.66 2.25
N PHE A 55 -8.05 -3.45 1.30
CA PHE A 55 -8.77 -2.20 1.14
C PHE A 55 -9.72 -1.90 2.32
N MET A 56 -10.45 -2.89 2.83
CA MET A 56 -11.35 -2.72 3.98
C MET A 56 -10.61 -2.30 5.26
N VAL A 57 -9.37 -2.76 5.46
CA VAL A 57 -8.55 -2.36 6.62
C VAL A 57 -8.12 -0.89 6.53
N ARG A 58 -7.81 -0.41 5.32
CA ARG A 58 -7.39 0.97 5.10
C ARG A 58 -7.81 1.46 3.71
N PRO A 59 -8.94 2.21 3.59
CA PRO A 59 -9.51 2.61 2.31
C PRO A 59 -8.58 3.48 1.44
N ASP A 60 -7.67 4.24 2.06
CA ASP A 60 -6.69 5.08 1.34
C ASP A 60 -5.75 4.27 0.45
N ASN A 61 -5.55 2.99 0.76
CA ASN A 61 -4.70 2.08 0.01
C ASN A 61 -5.31 1.64 -1.33
N ILE A 62 -6.51 2.12 -1.68
CA ILE A 62 -7.09 1.95 -3.02
C ILE A 62 -6.15 2.42 -4.13
N VAL A 63 -5.29 3.41 -3.88
CA VAL A 63 -4.29 3.89 -4.84
C VAL A 63 -3.37 2.75 -5.28
N PHE A 64 -2.94 1.88 -4.37
CA PHE A 64 -2.11 0.72 -4.71
C PHE A 64 -2.86 -0.29 -5.57
N LEU A 65 -4.13 -0.56 -5.26
CA LEU A 65 -4.96 -1.46 -6.06
C LEU A 65 -5.21 -0.88 -7.46
N ALA A 66 -5.40 0.44 -7.57
CA ALA A 66 -5.58 1.13 -8.83
C ALA A 66 -4.32 1.05 -9.71
N VAL A 67 -3.15 1.34 -9.13
CA VAL A 67 -1.86 1.18 -9.84
C VAL A 67 -1.67 -0.27 -10.27
N PHE A 68 -1.94 -1.24 -9.38
CA PHE A 68 -1.83 -2.65 -9.73
C PHE A 68 -2.77 -3.05 -10.87
N ALA A 69 -4.03 -2.61 -10.84
CA ALA A 69 -4.99 -2.84 -11.92
C ALA A 69 -4.55 -2.23 -13.25
N VAL A 70 -4.05 -0.98 -13.24
CA VAL A 70 -3.50 -0.32 -14.43
C VAL A 70 -2.33 -1.11 -15.01
N LEU A 71 -1.41 -1.59 -14.17
CA LEU A 71 -0.29 -2.43 -14.62
C LEU A 71 -0.79 -3.74 -15.25
N LEU A 72 -1.76 -4.41 -14.65
CA LEU A 72 -2.35 -5.64 -15.20
C LEU A 72 -2.95 -5.41 -16.59
N VAL A 73 -3.68 -4.31 -16.77
CA VAL A 73 -4.27 -3.92 -18.07
C VAL A 73 -3.18 -3.56 -19.08
N ALA A 74 -2.20 -2.75 -18.68
CA ALA A 74 -1.11 -2.30 -19.55
C ALA A 74 -0.27 -3.47 -20.07
N PHE A 75 0.01 -4.45 -19.21
CA PHE A 75 0.74 -5.68 -19.59
C PHE A 75 -0.15 -6.79 -20.15
N ARG A 76 -1.44 -6.53 -20.37
CA ARG A 76 -2.43 -7.50 -20.88
C ARG A 76 -2.47 -8.82 -20.11
N GLN A 77 -2.28 -8.76 -18.80
CA GLN A 77 -2.34 -9.92 -17.92
C GLN A 77 -3.80 -10.32 -17.68
N LYS A 78 -4.12 -11.60 -17.89
CA LYS A 78 -5.47 -12.14 -17.68
C LYS A 78 -5.71 -12.47 -16.20
N ALA A 79 -5.76 -11.44 -15.37
CA ALA A 79 -5.86 -11.52 -13.92
C ALA A 79 -7.25 -11.12 -13.40
N TRP A 80 -8.26 -11.93 -13.74
CA TRP A 80 -9.67 -11.58 -13.49
C TRP A 80 -10.00 -11.40 -12.01
N GLY A 81 -9.38 -12.16 -11.11
CA GLY A 81 -9.55 -12.04 -9.66
C GLY A 81 -8.99 -10.74 -9.11
N ALA A 82 -7.82 -10.31 -9.59
CA ALA A 82 -7.26 -9.01 -9.22
C ALA A 82 -8.12 -7.84 -9.70
N LEU A 83 -8.62 -7.91 -10.94
CA LEU A 83 -9.52 -6.90 -11.49
C LEU A 83 -10.87 -6.88 -10.76
N ALA A 84 -11.42 -8.04 -10.42
CA ALA A 84 -12.65 -8.15 -9.63
C ALA A 84 -12.47 -7.58 -8.22
N GLY A 85 -11.35 -7.88 -7.56
CA GLY A 85 -10.98 -7.31 -6.27
C GLY A 85 -10.88 -5.79 -6.33
N PHE A 86 -10.21 -5.24 -7.35
CA PHE A 86 -10.15 -3.81 -7.58
C PHE A 86 -11.53 -3.19 -7.82
N ALA A 87 -12.36 -3.79 -8.68
CA ALA A 87 -13.70 -3.29 -8.97
C ALA A 87 -14.59 -3.26 -7.71
N ALA A 88 -14.54 -4.31 -6.90
CA ALA A 88 -15.25 -4.36 -5.62
C ALA A 88 -14.77 -3.26 -4.66
N SER A 89 -13.44 -3.08 -4.52
CA SER A 89 -12.86 -2.02 -3.71
C SER A 89 -13.21 -0.62 -4.23
N PHE A 90 -13.25 -0.43 -5.54
CA PHE A 90 -13.60 0.85 -6.16
C PHE A 90 -15.05 1.24 -5.87
N VAL A 91 -15.99 0.32 -6.04
CA VAL A 91 -17.40 0.55 -5.69
C VAL A 91 -17.55 0.83 -4.19
N ALA A 92 -16.88 0.04 -3.35
CA ALA A 92 -16.92 0.21 -1.91
C ALA A 92 -16.29 1.55 -1.46
N TYR A 93 -15.27 2.06 -2.15
CA TYR A 93 -14.67 3.35 -1.85
C TYR A 93 -15.65 4.51 -2.02
N PHE A 94 -16.41 4.54 -3.12
CA PHE A 94 -17.44 5.57 -3.29
C PHE A 94 -18.56 5.44 -2.27
N ALA A 95 -18.95 4.21 -1.92
CA ALA A 95 -19.93 3.98 -0.87
C ALA A 95 -19.43 4.49 0.49
N ILE A 96 -18.19 4.18 0.87
CA ILE A 96 -17.60 4.64 2.13
C ILE A 96 -17.42 6.16 2.13
N SER A 97 -16.90 6.73 1.05
CA SER A 97 -16.70 8.18 0.93
C SER A 97 -18.01 8.94 1.07
N HIS A 98 -19.09 8.45 0.44
CA HIS A 98 -20.39 9.10 0.50
C HIS A 98 -21.09 8.95 1.87
N TRP A 99 -21.03 7.78 2.49
CA TRP A 99 -21.80 7.48 3.71
C TRP A 99 -21.04 7.75 5.01
N ALA A 100 -19.71 7.62 5.00
CA ALA A 100 -18.87 7.79 6.18
C ALA A 100 -18.13 9.14 6.22
N HIS A 101 -18.43 10.05 5.27
CA HIS A 101 -17.72 11.34 5.10
C HIS A 101 -16.19 11.20 5.12
N HIS A 102 -15.68 10.10 4.57
CA HIS A 102 -14.25 9.80 4.61
C HIS A 102 -13.50 10.79 3.69
N PRO A 103 -12.49 11.53 4.19
CA PRO A 103 -11.76 12.57 3.41
C PRO A 103 -11.08 12.02 2.15
N GLY A 104 -10.69 10.74 2.22
CA GLY A 104 -10.04 10.04 1.13
C GLY A 104 -8.53 10.25 1.09
N TRP A 105 -7.90 9.66 0.07
CA TRP A 105 -6.44 9.51 0.03
C TRP A 105 -5.69 10.85 -0.13
N TRP A 106 -6.27 11.82 -0.83
CA TRP A 106 -5.59 13.08 -1.17
C TRP A 106 -5.39 14.01 0.05
N PRO A 107 -6.43 14.31 0.86
CA PRO A 107 -6.24 15.01 2.13
C PRO A 107 -5.26 14.31 3.08
N HIS A 108 -5.27 12.98 3.14
CA HIS A 108 -4.32 12.20 3.94
C HIS A 108 -2.87 12.32 3.45
N LEU A 109 -2.65 12.35 2.13
CA LEU A 109 -1.32 12.60 1.57
C LEU A 109 -0.83 14.02 1.89
N TRP A 110 -1.71 15.02 1.76
CA TRP A 110 -1.39 16.42 2.07
C TRP A 110 -0.98 16.59 3.54
N PHE A 111 -1.79 16.05 4.45
CA PHE A 111 -1.52 16.06 5.88
C PHE A 111 -0.16 15.44 6.23
N SER A 112 0.17 14.32 5.59
CA SER A 112 1.38 13.55 5.90
C SER A 112 2.66 14.15 5.29
N SER A 113 2.54 14.93 4.22
CA SER A 113 3.67 15.28 3.35
C SER A 113 3.90 16.78 3.16
N ILE A 114 2.86 17.60 3.39
CA ILE A 114 2.89 19.03 3.11
C ILE A 114 2.64 19.81 4.40
N GLU A 115 1.48 19.62 5.02
CA GLU A 115 1.08 20.40 6.19
C GLU A 115 0.18 19.61 7.13
N GLN A 116 0.67 19.39 8.36
CA GLN A 116 -0.11 18.74 9.40
C GLN A 116 -1.18 19.69 9.95
N HIS A 117 -2.43 19.25 9.90
CA HIS A 117 -3.61 19.95 10.40
C HIS A 117 -4.19 19.23 11.61
N TYR A 118 -4.54 19.96 12.66
CA TYR A 118 -5.07 19.35 13.89
C TYR A 118 -6.43 18.67 13.68
N ASN A 119 -7.21 19.10 12.68
CA ASN A 119 -8.46 18.50 12.26
C ASN A 119 -8.55 18.44 10.73
N MET A 120 -9.05 17.33 10.19
CA MET A 120 -9.25 17.12 8.75
C MET A 120 -10.72 17.27 8.33
N ASP A 121 -11.60 17.62 9.27
CA ASP A 121 -13.01 17.87 8.99
C ASP A 121 -13.18 19.08 8.06
N GLY A 122 -13.87 18.88 6.94
CA GLY A 122 -14.00 19.88 5.85
C GLY A 122 -12.70 20.24 5.12
N PHE A 123 -11.60 19.50 5.34
CA PHE A 123 -10.31 19.78 4.70
C PHE A 123 -10.24 19.17 3.29
N GLU A 124 -10.57 20.00 2.29
CA GLU A 124 -10.57 19.62 0.88
C GLU A 124 -9.53 20.44 0.09
N PRO A 125 -8.22 20.12 0.21
CA PRO A 125 -7.19 20.82 -0.55
C PRO A 125 -7.39 20.59 -2.05
N PRO A 126 -7.32 21.64 -2.89
CA PRO A 126 -7.45 21.47 -4.33
C PRO A 126 -6.35 20.55 -4.85
N PHE A 127 -6.71 19.61 -5.73
CA PHE A 127 -5.73 18.71 -6.31
C PHE A 127 -4.68 19.51 -7.10
N SER A 128 -3.41 19.24 -6.81
CA SER A 128 -2.29 19.91 -7.46
C SER A 128 -1.20 18.89 -7.81
N VAL A 129 -0.91 18.79 -9.10
CA VAL A 129 0.15 17.91 -9.62
C VAL A 129 1.50 18.30 -9.06
N THR A 130 1.78 19.60 -8.92
CA THR A 130 3.05 20.09 -8.36
C THR A 130 3.18 19.72 -6.89
N ALA A 131 2.11 19.84 -6.11
CA ALA A 131 2.06 19.42 -4.72
C ALA A 131 2.25 17.90 -4.57
N TYR A 132 1.61 17.11 -5.44
CA TYR A 132 1.78 15.66 -5.48
C TYR A 132 3.23 15.26 -5.78
N LEU A 133 3.85 15.83 -6.81
CA LEU A 133 5.25 15.55 -7.17
C LEU A 133 6.21 15.95 -6.04
N ARG A 134 5.95 17.07 -5.37
CA ARG A 134 6.74 17.50 -4.20
C ARG A 134 6.59 16.54 -3.03
N ALA A 135 5.37 16.14 -2.70
CA ALA A 135 5.07 15.16 -1.66
C ALA A 135 5.75 13.81 -1.96
N PHE A 136 5.72 13.38 -3.22
CA PHE A 136 6.40 12.18 -3.68
C PHE A 136 7.92 12.29 -3.53
N ALA A 137 8.54 13.39 -3.99
CA ALA A 137 9.98 13.60 -3.87
C ALA A 137 10.43 13.63 -2.40
N ALA A 138 9.68 14.33 -1.53
CA ALA A 138 9.97 14.36 -0.10
C ALA A 138 9.83 12.97 0.54
N SER A 139 8.81 12.21 0.17
CA SER A 139 8.59 10.84 0.63
C SER A 139 9.69 9.89 0.16
N LEU A 140 10.16 10.05 -1.09
CA LEU A 140 11.26 9.27 -1.64
C LEU A 140 12.57 9.55 -0.92
N LEU A 141 12.91 10.83 -0.71
CA LEU A 141 14.10 11.23 0.05
C LEU A 141 14.05 10.68 1.48
N ARG A 142 12.90 10.80 2.15
CA ARG A 142 12.69 10.24 3.48
C ARG A 142 12.85 8.72 3.48
N ALA A 143 12.26 8.04 2.50
CA ALA A 143 12.35 6.60 2.36
C ALA A 143 13.80 6.14 2.13
N VAL A 144 14.59 6.84 1.32
CA VAL A 144 16.00 6.46 1.08
C VAL A 144 16.89 6.80 2.27
N SER A 145 16.63 7.91 2.96
CA SER A 145 17.53 8.43 4.00
C SER A 145 17.26 7.86 5.39
N LEU A 146 16.00 7.53 5.70
CA LEU A 146 15.57 7.15 7.05
C LEU A 146 15.11 5.69 7.16
N ASN A 147 14.73 5.04 6.05
CA ASN A 147 14.25 3.67 6.10
C ASN A 147 15.32 2.68 5.66
N SER A 148 15.28 1.48 6.23
CA SER A 148 16.26 0.41 6.01
C SER A 148 16.01 -0.44 4.75
N TRP A 149 14.98 -0.16 3.96
CA TRP A 149 14.56 -1.02 2.83
C TRP A 149 15.64 -1.18 1.75
N VAL A 150 16.53 -0.20 1.58
CA VAL A 150 17.70 -0.31 0.70
C VAL A 150 18.65 -1.38 1.22
N GLY A 151 18.95 -1.35 2.52
CA GLY A 151 19.76 -2.38 3.19
C GLY A 151 19.10 -3.76 3.13
N VAL A 152 17.78 -3.83 3.33
CA VAL A 152 16.99 -5.06 3.16
C VAL A 152 17.11 -5.61 1.74
N SER A 153 17.03 -4.74 0.73
CA SER A 153 17.12 -5.13 -0.68
C SER A 153 18.52 -5.65 -1.04
N VAL A 154 19.58 -5.01 -0.54
CA VAL A 154 20.97 -5.48 -0.72
C VAL A 154 21.17 -6.86 -0.07
N LEU A 155 20.72 -7.04 1.17
CA LEU A 155 20.83 -8.32 1.88
C LEU A 155 20.01 -9.43 1.20
N ALA A 156 18.80 -9.11 0.72
CA ALA A 156 17.94 -10.05 0.02
C ALA A 156 18.55 -10.49 -1.32
N LEU A 157 19.17 -9.57 -2.08
CA LEU A 157 19.85 -9.87 -3.33
C LEU A 157 21.15 -10.64 -3.11
N ALA A 158 21.90 -10.37 -2.04
CA ALA A 158 23.09 -11.12 -1.69
C ALA A 158 22.81 -12.57 -1.27
N GLY A 159 21.56 -12.87 -0.90
CA GLY A 159 21.08 -14.21 -0.56
C GLY A 159 20.59 -15.05 -1.74
N TRP A 160 20.56 -14.49 -2.95
CA TRP A 160 20.11 -15.16 -4.18
C TRP A 160 21.29 -15.66 -5.01
#